data_AF-A0A2E0Z6N1-F1
#
_entry.id   AF-A0A2E0Z6N1-F1
#
_cell.length_a   1.000
_cell.length_b   1.000
_cell.length_c   1.000
_cell.angle_alpha   90.00
_cell.angle_beta   90.00
_cell.angle_gamma   90.00
#
_symmetry.space_group_name_H-M   'P 1'
#
loop_
_entity.id
_entity.type
_entity.pdbx_description
1 polymer ?
#
loop_
_entity_poly.entity_id
_entity_poly.type
_entity_poly.pdbx_seq_one_letter_code
_entity_poly.pdbx_strand_id
1 'polypeptide(L)'
;MSFQTGFLGTDASFITDLTLVAEIIFFIAVCVGVVAQRRGRYKLHDWIQTPVVVLNLLLIIFVMVSSFVGQRVISTLPQRPTDAYYLVVAVHAALGLIAEGLAIYALLAGHQILPRKIGRLRYWMWATFGFWTAALIAGVATYYVWYMQTPETVAEAPVNELIDAESVGETAVIQSFLQNFAFAPTELTVTAGTEVTWVNQDGAPHNVTFVDGSVASENFFQGESFATTFTEPGTYDIYCTLHGSPDGSGMALRVTVLEDNEANQAVAAAAPTANPIPPTPTPAPTVAPPPVELVEPETPEQIVVGLVSFFDTTAPSDSVAVLLNGIVAPEANTTLAAWLTDSQTDTFFPLGQVQPDGNGRISLQFTDPDGRNLLGLYDGFQITQEPQFDDDPTPGTAVYSGQHGAEALSEIRAITVVNGDAPAAYGLGARLQTEELLRHVEFVQTAYDLLSIADAQRHAEHIINLLGGTQGEHFGDVDGLHGVQNPGDGFGVIPYVTVMRETAVSAANAPDATNAIRIHSTHVEMAGSNALEWAAQIEAAALQIVAADSVGDIGPYVETLTQLSSLLLNGADSNGDGEVGPAEGGVFTAYQHAQYMGAVPVFGNQ
;
A
#
# COMPACT_ATOMS: atom_id res chain seq x y z
N MET A 1 -6.46 15.08 -9.89
CA MET A 1 -7.58 15.75 -9.16
C MET A 1 -7.18 15.68 -7.70
N SER A 2 -6.93 16.81 -7.04
CA SER A 2 -6.42 16.79 -5.66
C SER A 2 -7.39 16.02 -4.75
N PHE A 3 -6.91 15.05 -3.97
CA PHE A 3 -7.70 14.48 -2.88
C PHE A 3 -7.76 15.51 -1.77
N GLN A 4 -8.77 16.37 -1.81
CA GLN A 4 -9.03 17.31 -0.73
C GLN A 4 -9.31 16.52 0.55
N THR A 5 -8.71 16.95 1.66
CA THR A 5 -9.14 16.56 3.00
C THR A 5 -10.64 16.85 3.15
N GLY A 6 -11.33 16.01 3.91
CA GLY A 6 -12.75 16.19 4.20
C GLY A 6 -13.05 17.59 4.75
N PHE A 7 -14.23 18.11 4.42
CA PHE A 7 -14.70 19.42 4.90
C PHE A 7 -15.47 19.33 6.23
N LEU A 8 -15.70 18.12 6.77
CA LEU A 8 -16.39 17.89 8.03
C LEU A 8 -15.45 17.85 9.25
N GLY A 9 -14.14 18.01 9.05
CA GLY A 9 -13.15 18.08 10.14
C GLY A 9 -12.87 16.71 10.78
N THR A 10 -12.96 15.65 9.99
CA THR A 10 -12.67 14.25 10.35
C THR A 10 -11.56 13.71 9.44
N ASP A 11 -11.08 12.50 9.70
CA ASP A 11 -10.06 11.84 8.87
C ASP A 11 -10.59 11.33 7.52
N ALA A 12 -11.87 11.58 7.22
CA ALA A 12 -12.51 11.21 5.97
C ALA A 12 -12.02 12.04 4.77
N SER A 13 -12.03 11.43 3.57
CA SER A 13 -11.75 12.13 2.32
C SER A 13 -12.88 13.09 1.92
N PHE A 14 -12.61 14.07 1.06
CA PHE A 14 -13.65 14.94 0.49
C PHE A 14 -14.81 14.17 -0.15
N ILE A 15 -14.52 13.08 -0.87
CA ILE A 15 -15.56 12.25 -1.51
C ILE A 15 -16.41 11.54 -0.45
N THR A 16 -15.79 11.08 0.63
CA THR A 16 -16.49 10.44 1.75
C THR A 16 -17.44 11.42 2.45
N ASP A 17 -16.98 12.65 2.72
CA ASP A 17 -17.80 13.70 3.30
C ASP A 17 -18.94 14.13 2.38
N LEU A 18 -18.63 14.31 1.09
CA LEU A 18 -19.62 14.64 0.09
C LEU A 18 -20.70 13.55 -0.01
N THR A 19 -20.29 12.29 0.09
CA THR A 19 -21.18 11.12 0.08
C THR A 19 -22.12 11.13 1.27
N LEU A 20 -21.61 11.33 2.49
CA LEU A 20 -22.44 11.42 3.70
C LEU A 20 -23.46 12.57 3.59
N VAL A 21 -23.03 13.73 3.13
CA VAL A 21 -23.91 14.90 2.96
C VAL A 21 -24.96 14.64 1.88
N ALA A 22 -24.59 14.01 0.76
CA ALA A 22 -25.52 13.64 -0.29
C ALA A 22 -26.62 12.70 0.23
N GLU A 23 -26.24 11.68 1.02
CA GLU A 23 -27.20 10.75 1.65
C GLU A 23 -28.17 11.44 2.61
N ILE A 24 -27.70 12.41 3.40
CA ILE A 24 -28.56 13.20 4.28
C ILE A 24 -29.54 14.05 3.46
N ILE A 25 -29.08 14.67 2.36
CA ILE A 25 -29.93 15.45 1.46
C ILE A 25 -31.00 14.56 0.81
N PHE A 26 -30.61 13.38 0.32
CA PHE A 26 -31.54 12.40 -0.23
C PHE A 26 -32.59 11.98 0.80
N PHE A 27 -32.19 11.72 2.03
CA PHE A 27 -33.13 11.36 3.09
C PHE A 27 -34.12 12.48 3.42
N ILE A 28 -33.67 13.74 3.45
CA ILE A 28 -34.56 14.90 3.60
C ILE A 28 -35.55 14.96 2.44
N ALA A 29 -35.09 14.73 1.20
CA ALA A 29 -35.96 14.69 0.02
C ALA A 29 -36.99 13.55 0.10
N VAL A 30 -36.61 12.37 0.59
CA VAL A 30 -37.54 11.26 0.89
C VAL A 30 -38.59 11.69 1.90
N CYS A 31 -38.21 12.35 3.00
CA CYS A 31 -39.15 12.87 3.99
C CYS A 31 -40.16 13.87 3.39
N VAL A 32 -39.68 14.78 2.53
CA VAL A 32 -40.56 15.70 1.78
C VAL A 32 -41.50 14.94 0.85
N GLY A 33 -41.01 13.90 0.18
CA GLY A 33 -41.81 12.99 -0.64
C GLY A 33 -42.94 12.32 0.15
N VAL A 34 -42.66 11.80 1.34
CA VAL A 34 -43.66 11.20 2.25
C VAL A 34 -44.72 12.23 2.66
N VAL A 35 -44.32 13.46 2.99
CA VAL A 35 -45.27 14.55 3.30
C VAL A 35 -46.13 14.91 2.09
N ALA A 36 -45.54 14.99 0.90
CA ALA A 36 -46.25 15.25 -0.35
C ALA A 36 -47.29 14.14 -0.63
N GLN A 37 -46.89 12.88 -0.49
CA GLN A 37 -47.77 11.72 -0.64
C GLN A 37 -48.95 11.78 0.36
N ARG A 38 -48.69 12.07 1.64
CA ARG A 38 -49.74 12.17 2.68
C ARG A 38 -50.71 13.32 2.45
N ARG A 39 -50.26 14.40 1.79
CA ARG A 39 -51.08 15.55 1.40
C ARG A 39 -51.78 15.36 0.04
N GLY A 40 -51.69 14.17 -0.57
CA GLY A 40 -52.30 13.87 -1.87
C GLY A 40 -51.59 14.51 -3.07
N ARG A 41 -50.37 15.04 -2.89
CA ARG A 41 -49.56 15.68 -3.95
C ARG A 41 -48.67 14.65 -4.65
N TYR A 42 -49.28 13.68 -5.33
CA TYR A 42 -48.56 12.55 -5.94
C TYR A 42 -47.55 12.96 -7.03
N LYS A 43 -47.87 13.96 -7.84
CA LYS A 43 -46.91 14.48 -8.85
C LYS A 43 -45.62 15.01 -8.23
N LEU A 44 -45.74 15.70 -7.08
CA LEU A 44 -44.57 16.23 -6.36
C LEU A 44 -43.76 15.11 -5.73
N HIS A 45 -44.44 14.10 -5.17
CA HIS A 45 -43.77 12.88 -4.70
C HIS A 45 -42.95 12.24 -5.84
N ASP A 46 -43.55 12.00 -6.99
CA ASP A 46 -42.87 11.31 -8.11
C ASP A 46 -41.67 12.12 -8.63
N TRP A 47 -41.82 13.44 -8.77
CA TRP A 47 -40.74 14.33 -9.19
C TRP A 47 -39.52 14.33 -8.25
N ILE A 48 -39.73 14.06 -6.96
CA ILE A 48 -38.66 13.99 -5.97
C ILE A 48 -38.11 12.57 -5.87
N GLN A 49 -38.96 11.55 -5.84
CA GLN A 49 -38.52 10.18 -5.58
C GLN A 49 -37.77 9.56 -6.76
N THR A 50 -38.17 9.82 -8.01
CA THR A 50 -37.50 9.20 -9.16
C THR A 50 -36.02 9.59 -9.26
N PRO A 51 -35.63 10.88 -9.16
CA PRO A 51 -34.20 11.24 -9.16
C PRO A 51 -33.44 10.72 -7.96
N VAL A 52 -34.05 10.74 -6.76
CA VAL A 52 -33.39 10.29 -5.53
C VAL A 52 -33.00 8.81 -5.63
N VAL A 53 -33.90 7.94 -6.08
CA VAL A 53 -33.60 6.51 -6.26
C VAL A 53 -32.52 6.30 -7.32
N VAL A 54 -32.60 6.98 -8.47
CA VAL A 54 -31.61 6.81 -9.55
C VAL A 54 -30.22 7.31 -9.14
N LEU A 55 -30.13 8.46 -8.49
CA LEU A 55 -28.85 9.00 -8.04
C LEU A 55 -28.25 8.17 -6.90
N ASN A 56 -29.08 7.67 -5.99
CA ASN A 56 -28.66 6.76 -4.93
C ASN A 56 -28.07 5.46 -5.49
N LEU A 57 -28.71 4.88 -6.52
CA LEU A 57 -28.19 3.71 -7.22
C LEU A 57 -26.81 3.97 -7.84
N LEU A 58 -26.59 5.13 -8.44
CA LEU A 58 -25.29 5.50 -9.00
C LEU A 58 -24.23 5.64 -7.88
N LEU A 59 -24.59 6.25 -6.75
CA LEU A 59 -23.70 6.36 -5.60
C LEU A 59 -23.29 4.99 -5.08
N ILE A 60 -24.24 4.06 -4.93
CA ILE A 60 -23.96 2.68 -4.52
C ILE A 60 -22.98 2.01 -5.50
N ILE A 61 -23.23 2.11 -6.81
CA ILE A 61 -22.39 1.46 -7.83
C ILE A 61 -20.97 2.04 -7.87
N PHE A 62 -20.81 3.36 -7.86
CA PHE A 62 -19.51 3.99 -8.10
C PHE A 62 -18.69 4.24 -6.83
N VAL A 63 -19.34 4.46 -5.69
CA VAL A 63 -18.65 4.79 -4.43
C VAL A 63 -18.64 3.58 -3.50
N MET A 64 -19.81 2.99 -3.22
CA MET A 64 -19.89 1.91 -2.23
C MET A 64 -19.27 0.60 -2.73
N VAL A 65 -19.53 0.17 -3.97
CA VAL A 65 -18.90 -1.06 -4.51
C VAL A 65 -17.38 -0.92 -4.58
N SER A 66 -16.88 0.25 -5.01
CA SER A 66 -15.44 0.53 -5.03
C SER A 66 -14.83 0.45 -3.64
N SER A 67 -15.51 0.99 -2.62
CA SER A 67 -15.08 0.90 -1.22
C SER A 67 -15.08 -0.56 -0.70
N PHE A 68 -16.09 -1.36 -1.03
CA PHE A 68 -16.17 -2.78 -0.63
C PHE A 68 -15.08 -3.65 -1.25
N VAL A 69 -14.76 -3.41 -2.53
CA VAL A 69 -13.68 -4.11 -3.25
C VAL A 69 -12.32 -3.63 -2.77
N GLY A 70 -12.12 -2.32 -2.66
CA GLY A 70 -10.85 -1.72 -2.24
C GLY A 70 -10.46 -2.05 -0.79
N GLN A 71 -11.44 -2.18 0.12
CA GLN A 71 -11.20 -2.52 1.52
C GLN A 71 -11.39 -4.00 1.87
N ARG A 72 -11.52 -4.89 0.87
CA ARG A 72 -11.60 -6.36 1.06
C ARG A 72 -12.69 -6.82 2.06
N VAL A 73 -13.76 -6.05 2.24
CA VAL A 73 -14.82 -6.37 3.22
C VAL A 73 -15.47 -7.73 2.93
N ILE A 74 -15.62 -8.08 1.65
CA ILE A 74 -16.27 -9.32 1.19
C ILE A 74 -15.44 -10.56 1.54
N SER A 75 -14.11 -10.48 1.44
CA SER A 75 -13.22 -11.61 1.76
C SER A 75 -12.92 -11.73 3.26
N THR A 76 -12.94 -10.62 4.00
CA THR A 76 -12.59 -10.60 5.43
C THR A 76 -13.79 -10.91 6.36
N LEU A 77 -15.02 -10.55 6.01
CA LEU A 77 -16.19 -10.74 6.87
C LEU A 77 -16.47 -12.21 7.27
N PRO A 78 -16.34 -13.22 6.38
CA PRO A 78 -16.49 -14.63 6.78
C PRO A 78 -15.43 -15.11 7.77
N GLN A 79 -14.26 -14.46 7.79
CA GLN A 79 -13.14 -14.79 8.67
C GLN A 79 -13.25 -14.09 10.03
N ARG A 80 -13.90 -12.92 10.11
CA ARG A 80 -14.04 -12.09 11.33
C ARG A 80 -15.50 -11.62 11.55
N PRO A 81 -16.46 -12.52 11.80
CA PRO A 81 -17.90 -12.20 11.76
C PRO A 81 -18.41 -11.30 12.89
N THR A 82 -17.63 -11.09 13.96
CA THR A 82 -18.02 -10.31 15.14
C THR A 82 -17.27 -8.97 15.26
N ASP A 83 -16.37 -8.66 14.34
CA ASP A 83 -15.60 -7.42 14.36
C ASP A 83 -16.52 -6.22 14.07
N ALA A 84 -16.61 -5.28 15.01
CA ALA A 84 -17.50 -4.12 14.91
C ALA A 84 -17.19 -3.26 13.65
N TYR A 85 -15.92 -3.20 13.23
CA TYR A 85 -15.47 -2.48 12.05
C TYR A 85 -16.12 -3.02 10.77
N TYR A 86 -16.06 -4.34 10.57
CA TYR A 86 -16.64 -4.99 9.38
C TYR A 86 -18.16 -5.21 9.51
N LEU A 87 -18.63 -5.46 10.74
CA LEU A 87 -20.03 -5.75 11.03
C LEU A 87 -20.92 -4.53 10.78
N VAL A 88 -20.51 -3.32 11.18
CA VAL A 88 -21.31 -2.10 10.96
C VAL A 88 -21.49 -1.81 9.46
N VAL A 89 -20.44 -2.07 8.68
CA VAL A 89 -20.42 -1.88 7.22
C VAL A 89 -21.24 -2.94 6.51
N ALA A 90 -21.13 -4.20 6.91
CA ALA A 90 -21.93 -5.29 6.39
C ALA A 90 -23.44 -5.09 6.68
N VAL A 91 -23.78 -4.65 7.90
CA VAL A 91 -25.16 -4.31 8.28
C VAL A 91 -25.67 -3.12 7.46
N HIS A 92 -24.86 -2.06 7.30
CA HIS A 92 -25.22 -0.92 6.46
C HIS A 92 -25.51 -1.34 5.02
N ALA A 93 -24.63 -2.13 4.40
CA ALA A 93 -24.81 -2.59 3.03
C ALA A 93 -26.02 -3.52 2.85
N ALA A 94 -26.27 -4.42 3.80
CA ALA A 94 -27.45 -5.28 3.76
C ALA A 94 -28.75 -4.47 3.84
N LEU A 95 -28.81 -3.48 4.74
CA LEU A 95 -29.96 -2.58 4.87
C LEU A 95 -30.12 -1.72 3.60
N GLY A 96 -29.02 -1.21 3.04
CA GLY A 96 -28.99 -0.40 1.82
C GLY A 96 -29.49 -1.17 0.59
N LEU A 97 -29.01 -2.40 0.37
CA LEU A 97 -29.45 -3.26 -0.73
C LEU A 97 -30.95 -3.59 -0.66
N ILE A 98 -31.46 -3.86 0.54
CA ILE A 98 -32.89 -4.09 0.74
C ILE A 98 -33.69 -2.80 0.47
N ALA A 99 -33.22 -1.67 0.99
CA ALA A 99 -33.86 -0.37 0.78
C ALA A 99 -33.96 -0.02 -0.71
N GLU A 100 -32.83 -0.10 -1.43
CA GLU A 100 -32.73 0.26 -2.84
C GLU A 100 -33.52 -0.70 -3.73
N GLY A 101 -33.44 -2.02 -3.48
CA GLY A 101 -34.23 -3.00 -4.22
C GLY A 101 -35.75 -2.78 -4.07
N LEU A 102 -36.20 -2.45 -2.84
CA LEU A 102 -37.60 -2.09 -2.60
C LEU A 102 -37.98 -0.75 -3.25
N ALA A 103 -37.06 0.23 -3.26
CA ALA A 103 -37.26 1.53 -3.88
C ALA A 103 -37.43 1.41 -5.40
N ILE A 104 -36.56 0.65 -6.07
CA ILE A 104 -36.65 0.34 -7.50
C ILE A 104 -37.97 -0.38 -7.81
N TYR A 105 -38.35 -1.39 -7.02
CA TYR A 105 -39.65 -2.05 -7.19
C TYR A 105 -40.81 -1.06 -7.07
N ALA A 106 -40.82 -0.23 -6.01
CA ALA A 106 -41.88 0.74 -5.77
C ALA A 106 -41.96 1.79 -6.88
N LEU A 107 -40.81 2.23 -7.40
CA LEU A 107 -40.69 3.15 -8.54
C LEU A 107 -41.30 2.53 -9.80
N LEU A 108 -40.85 1.34 -10.19
CA LEU A 108 -41.32 0.65 -11.39
C LEU A 108 -42.81 0.28 -11.31
N ALA A 109 -43.29 -0.16 -10.15
CA ALA A 109 -44.71 -0.44 -9.92
C ALA A 109 -45.56 0.85 -9.83
N GLY A 110 -44.98 1.95 -9.37
CA GLY A 110 -45.57 3.29 -9.38
C GLY A 110 -45.84 3.78 -10.80
N HIS A 111 -44.83 3.67 -11.66
CA HIS A 111 -44.88 4.01 -13.10
C HIS A 111 -45.60 2.98 -13.97
N GLN A 112 -46.19 1.94 -13.39
CA GLN A 112 -46.94 0.88 -14.09
C GLN A 112 -46.08 0.04 -15.05
N ILE A 113 -44.75 0.04 -14.86
CA ILE A 113 -43.81 -0.80 -15.61
C ILE A 113 -43.85 -2.24 -15.08
N LEU A 114 -43.95 -2.40 -13.75
CA LEU A 114 -44.10 -3.70 -13.10
C LEU A 114 -45.52 -3.94 -12.56
N PRO A 115 -46.00 -5.19 -12.55
CA PRO A 115 -47.34 -5.52 -12.06
C PRO A 115 -47.45 -5.37 -10.53
N ARG A 116 -48.51 -4.71 -10.07
CA ARG A 116 -48.84 -4.53 -8.63
C ARG A 116 -49.44 -5.78 -7.98
N LYS A 117 -48.94 -6.97 -8.33
CA LYS A 117 -49.50 -8.27 -7.93
C LYS A 117 -49.15 -8.67 -6.49
N ILE A 118 -48.15 -8.03 -5.88
CA ILE A 118 -47.67 -8.36 -4.54
C ILE A 118 -48.13 -7.26 -3.56
N GLY A 119 -49.19 -7.53 -2.79
CA GLY A 119 -49.64 -6.65 -1.71
C GLY A 119 -50.13 -5.25 -2.14
N ARG A 120 -50.35 -4.35 -1.17
CA ARG A 120 -50.68 -2.94 -1.46
C ARG A 120 -49.38 -2.14 -1.55
N LEU A 121 -49.17 -1.42 -2.66
CA LEU A 121 -47.96 -0.62 -2.93
C LEU A 121 -47.55 0.31 -1.76
N ARG A 122 -48.53 0.84 -1.02
CA ARG A 122 -48.28 1.67 0.17
C ARG A 122 -47.40 0.98 1.23
N TYR A 123 -47.51 -0.34 1.40
CA TYR A 123 -46.73 -1.06 2.40
C TYR A 123 -45.28 -1.22 1.98
N TRP A 124 -45.03 -1.42 0.68
CA TRP A 124 -43.68 -1.41 0.12
C TRP A 124 -43.03 -0.03 0.26
N MET A 125 -43.77 1.04 -0.01
CA MET A 125 -43.25 2.41 0.21
C MET A 125 -42.88 2.67 1.67
N TRP A 126 -43.68 2.20 2.64
CA TRP A 126 -43.36 2.33 4.07
C TRP A 126 -42.19 1.43 4.48
N ALA A 127 -42.07 0.23 3.90
CA ALA A 127 -40.94 -0.65 4.13
C ALA A 127 -39.64 -0.04 3.57
N THR A 128 -39.67 0.49 2.35
CA THR A 128 -38.56 1.25 1.75
C THR A 128 -38.13 2.39 2.67
N PHE A 129 -39.07 3.20 3.15
CA PHE A 129 -38.76 4.30 4.06
C PHE A 129 -38.10 3.82 5.37
N GLY A 130 -38.60 2.71 5.94
CA GLY A 130 -38.03 2.11 7.14
C GLY A 130 -36.59 1.61 6.94
N PHE A 131 -36.35 0.83 5.88
CA PHE A 131 -35.01 0.30 5.57
C PHE A 131 -34.04 1.41 5.19
N TRP A 132 -34.47 2.43 4.44
CA TRP A 132 -33.63 3.58 4.11
C TRP A 132 -33.24 4.37 5.36
N THR A 133 -34.17 4.57 6.29
CA THR A 133 -33.87 5.22 7.59
C THR A 133 -32.83 4.40 8.37
N ALA A 134 -33.00 3.08 8.43
CA ALA A 134 -32.05 2.20 9.11
C ALA A 134 -30.67 2.21 8.42
N ALA A 135 -30.63 2.19 7.09
CA ALA A 135 -29.40 2.27 6.31
C ALA A 135 -28.67 3.59 6.53
N LEU A 136 -29.38 4.73 6.58
CA LEU A 136 -28.77 6.03 6.88
C LEU A 136 -28.16 6.05 8.29
N ILE A 137 -28.89 5.56 9.30
CA ILE A 137 -28.37 5.48 10.68
C ILE A 137 -27.12 4.61 10.72
N ALA A 138 -27.14 3.45 10.06
CA ALA A 138 -25.99 2.57 9.96
C ALA A 138 -24.83 3.23 9.20
N GLY A 139 -25.10 4.02 8.15
CA GLY A 139 -24.09 4.72 7.38
C GLY A 139 -23.41 5.84 8.17
N VAL A 140 -24.18 6.59 8.96
CA VAL A 140 -23.63 7.56 9.93
C VAL A 140 -22.79 6.85 10.99
N ALA A 141 -23.24 5.68 11.48
CA ALA A 141 -22.47 4.89 12.42
C ALA A 141 -21.16 4.37 11.81
N THR A 142 -21.17 3.90 10.57
CA THR A 142 -19.95 3.54 9.82
C THR A 142 -19.00 4.72 9.72
N TYR A 143 -19.49 5.89 9.31
CA TYR A 143 -18.68 7.10 9.20
C TYR A 143 -18.05 7.49 10.55
N TYR A 144 -18.81 7.39 11.64
CA TYR A 144 -18.31 7.68 12.98
C TYR A 144 -17.22 6.69 13.44
N VAL A 145 -17.45 5.38 13.27
CA VAL A 145 -16.49 4.34 13.68
C VAL A 145 -15.20 4.42 12.85
N TRP A 146 -15.30 4.78 11.57
CA TRP A 146 -14.14 4.80 10.67
C TRP A 146 -13.33 6.10 10.69
N TYR A 147 -13.96 7.23 11.01
CA TYR A 147 -13.34 8.55 10.82
C TYR A 147 -13.43 9.51 12.02
N MET A 148 -14.14 9.15 13.09
CA MET A 148 -14.29 10.02 14.28
C MET A 148 -13.90 9.36 15.61
N GLN A 149 -13.78 8.04 15.66
CA GLN A 149 -13.20 7.37 16.83
C GLN A 149 -11.68 7.39 16.71
N THR A 150 -11.06 8.44 17.26
CA THR A 150 -9.72 8.33 17.82
C THR A 150 -9.78 7.44 19.08
N PRO A 151 -8.81 6.56 19.32
CA PRO A 151 -8.61 6.02 20.66
C PRO A 151 -8.41 7.17 21.65
N GLU A 152 -8.81 6.98 22.91
CA GLU A 152 -8.73 8.05 23.91
C GLU A 152 -7.30 8.58 24.06
N THR A 153 -7.10 9.84 23.70
CA THR A 153 -5.92 10.65 24.02
C THR A 153 -5.67 10.61 25.53
N VAL A 154 -4.63 9.90 25.97
CA VAL A 154 -4.04 10.13 27.30
C VAL A 154 -3.26 11.44 27.20
N ALA A 155 -3.73 12.45 27.93
CA ALA A 155 -3.11 13.76 28.01
C ALA A 155 -1.61 13.67 28.35
N GLU A 156 -0.76 14.31 27.54
CA GLU A 156 0.64 14.57 27.86
C GLU A 156 0.75 15.27 29.22
N ALA A 157 1.47 14.64 30.15
CA ALA A 157 1.89 15.26 31.39
C ALA A 157 3.09 16.21 31.11
N PRO A 158 3.19 17.34 31.82
CA PRO A 158 4.21 18.34 31.55
C PRO A 158 5.56 17.87 32.09
N VAL A 159 6.58 17.81 31.24
CA VAL A 159 7.96 17.54 31.65
C VAL A 159 8.66 18.86 31.93
N ASN A 160 8.76 19.24 33.21
CA ASN A 160 9.88 20.03 33.70
C ASN A 160 10.17 19.73 35.17
N GLU A 161 11.46 19.54 35.45
CA GLU A 161 12.16 19.41 36.73
C GLU A 161 11.90 18.17 37.60
N LEU A 162 12.87 17.26 37.63
CA LEU A 162 13.87 17.20 38.70
C LEU A 162 14.99 16.22 38.31
N ILE A 163 16.19 16.76 38.14
CA ILE A 163 17.44 16.01 38.08
C ILE A 163 17.74 15.53 39.51
N ASP A 164 17.98 14.23 39.68
CA ASP A 164 19.04 13.75 40.57
C ASP A 164 19.88 12.74 39.78
N ALA A 165 21.10 13.16 39.49
CA ALA A 165 22.11 12.36 38.81
C ALA A 165 22.81 11.48 39.84
N GLU A 166 22.46 10.20 39.93
CA GLU A 166 23.36 9.17 40.47
C GLU A 166 22.95 7.76 40.00
N SER A 167 23.94 7.03 39.47
CA SER A 167 23.95 5.66 38.91
C SER A 167 23.08 5.39 37.68
N VAL A 168 23.64 5.65 36.50
CA VAL A 168 23.16 5.12 35.21
C VAL A 168 23.46 3.63 35.15
N GLY A 169 22.44 2.80 35.39
CA GLY A 169 22.32 1.50 34.73
C GLY A 169 21.62 1.76 33.40
N GLU A 170 22.30 1.47 32.30
CA GLU A 170 21.81 1.69 30.94
C GLU A 170 20.60 0.78 30.69
N THR A 171 19.38 1.36 30.59
CA THR A 171 18.17 0.61 30.21
C THR A 171 18.38 0.04 28.81
N ALA A 172 18.40 -1.28 28.67
CA ALA A 172 18.52 -1.92 27.37
C ALA A 172 17.26 -1.61 26.55
N VAL A 173 17.42 -1.06 25.34
CA VAL A 173 16.31 -0.78 24.42
C VAL A 173 16.46 -1.68 23.18
N ILE A 174 15.36 -2.26 22.72
CA ILE A 174 15.31 -3.27 21.66
C ILE A 174 14.23 -2.90 20.64
N GLN A 175 14.50 -3.08 19.35
CA GLN A 175 13.58 -2.70 18.27
C GLN A 175 13.03 -3.91 17.48
N SER A 176 11.71 -4.04 17.42
CA SER A 176 10.96 -5.01 16.62
C SER A 176 10.25 -4.31 15.45
N PHE A 177 10.09 -4.97 14.32
CA PHE A 177 9.45 -4.39 13.13
C PHE A 177 8.08 -5.02 12.88
N LEU A 178 7.17 -4.26 12.27
CA LEU A 178 5.89 -4.73 11.74
C LEU A 178 6.00 -4.69 10.23
N GLN A 179 6.28 -5.84 9.66
CA GLN A 179 6.57 -6.00 8.23
C GLN A 179 5.94 -7.31 7.76
N ASN A 180 5.46 -7.34 6.52
CA ASN A 180 4.79 -8.48 5.91
C ASN A 180 3.63 -9.03 6.76
N PHE A 181 2.88 -8.13 7.41
CA PHE A 181 1.79 -8.46 8.33
C PHE A 181 2.22 -9.35 9.51
N ALA A 182 3.48 -9.23 9.97
CA ALA A 182 4.05 -9.99 11.07
C ALA A 182 4.84 -9.08 12.04
N PHE A 183 4.97 -9.50 13.30
CA PHE A 183 6.00 -8.96 14.19
C PHE A 183 7.34 -9.64 13.86
N ALA A 184 8.39 -8.87 13.65
CA ALA A 184 9.73 -9.37 13.38
C ALA A 184 10.66 -9.01 14.56
N PRO A 185 11.22 -10.01 15.28
CA PRO A 185 10.86 -11.44 15.25
C PRO A 185 9.49 -11.72 15.90
N THR A 186 8.90 -12.90 15.64
CA THR A 186 7.63 -13.36 16.25
C THR A 186 7.79 -13.98 17.65
N GLU A 187 9.04 -14.28 18.04
CA GLU A 187 9.41 -14.64 19.41
C GLU A 187 10.60 -13.77 19.84
N LEU A 188 10.48 -13.13 21.00
CA LEU A 188 11.49 -12.25 21.56
C LEU A 188 11.85 -12.68 22.97
N THR A 189 13.14 -12.70 23.33
CA THR A 189 13.58 -12.95 24.72
C THR A 189 14.39 -11.76 25.23
N VAL A 190 13.97 -11.16 26.34
CA VAL A 190 14.60 -9.98 26.96
C VAL A 190 14.77 -10.17 28.48
N THR A 191 15.49 -9.27 29.15
CA THR A 191 15.52 -9.22 30.62
C THR A 191 14.58 -8.16 31.17
N ALA A 192 14.13 -8.32 32.41
CA ALA A 192 13.33 -7.32 33.11
C ALA A 192 14.06 -5.96 33.15
N GLY A 193 13.35 -4.88 32.84
CA GLY A 193 13.89 -3.55 32.63
C GLY A 193 14.12 -3.18 31.16
N THR A 194 13.96 -4.11 30.20
CA THR A 194 14.15 -3.84 28.77
C THR A 194 12.96 -3.08 28.17
N GLU A 195 13.24 -2.03 27.39
CA GLU A 195 12.24 -1.34 26.55
C GLU A 195 12.21 -1.95 25.14
N VAL A 196 11.02 -2.26 24.62
CA VAL A 196 10.81 -2.75 23.26
C VAL A 196 10.06 -1.71 22.45
N THR A 197 10.59 -1.35 21.29
CA THR A 197 9.99 -0.42 20.32
C THR A 197 9.57 -1.18 19.07
N TRP A 198 8.30 -1.09 18.66
CA TRP A 198 7.77 -1.61 17.41
C TRP A 198 7.69 -0.51 16.35
N VAL A 199 8.20 -0.76 15.13
CA VAL A 199 8.10 0.19 14.01
C VAL A 199 7.35 -0.45 12.85
N ASN A 200 6.36 0.25 12.31
CA ASN A 200 5.62 -0.23 11.15
C ASN A 200 6.40 0.03 9.85
N GLN A 201 6.73 -1.03 9.11
CA GLN A 201 7.38 -0.95 7.80
C GLN A 201 6.41 -1.28 6.64
N ASP A 202 5.24 -1.84 6.96
CA ASP A 202 4.20 -2.12 5.98
C ASP A 202 3.42 -0.87 5.59
N GLY A 203 2.94 -0.85 4.34
CA GLY A 203 1.95 0.14 3.90
C GLY A 203 0.58 -0.02 4.59
N ALA A 204 0.34 -1.16 5.25
CA ALA A 204 -0.87 -1.40 6.04
C ALA A 204 -0.67 -0.88 7.48
N PRO A 205 -1.68 -0.23 8.10
CA PRO A 205 -1.59 0.19 9.49
C PRO A 205 -1.51 -1.01 10.43
N HIS A 206 -0.76 -0.91 11.51
CA HIS A 206 -0.64 -1.98 12.52
C HIS A 206 -0.75 -1.42 13.94
N ASN A 207 -0.92 -2.29 14.92
CA ASN A 207 -0.87 -1.92 16.34
C ASN A 207 -0.29 -3.06 17.19
N VAL A 208 -0.02 -2.76 18.46
CA VAL A 208 0.55 -3.67 19.45
C VAL A 208 -0.45 -3.81 20.60
N THR A 209 -1.00 -5.01 20.80
CA THR A 209 -1.95 -5.29 21.88
C THR A 209 -1.55 -6.53 22.67
N PHE A 210 -1.49 -6.41 23.99
CA PHE A 210 -1.18 -7.51 24.89
C PHE A 210 -2.44 -8.33 25.19
N VAL A 211 -2.33 -9.65 25.17
CA VAL A 211 -3.46 -10.57 25.38
C VAL A 211 -4.09 -10.42 26.77
N ASP A 212 -3.29 -10.09 27.77
CA ASP A 212 -3.75 -9.87 29.15
C ASP A 212 -4.42 -8.49 29.36
N GLY A 213 -4.44 -7.64 28.34
CA GLY A 213 -5.04 -6.31 28.36
C GLY A 213 -4.22 -5.26 29.12
N SER A 214 -2.96 -5.55 29.46
CA SER A 214 -2.09 -4.62 30.19
C SER A 214 -1.63 -3.42 29.34
N VAL A 215 -1.43 -3.62 28.03
CA VAL A 215 -0.96 -2.60 27.09
C VAL A 215 -1.69 -2.76 25.74
N ALA A 216 -2.13 -1.64 25.16
CA ALA A 216 -2.65 -1.56 23.80
C ALA A 216 -2.25 -0.22 23.18
N SER A 217 -1.66 -0.24 21.99
CA SER A 217 -1.30 0.96 21.23
C SER A 217 -2.46 1.42 20.33
N GLU A 218 -2.37 2.67 19.85
CA GLU A 218 -3.15 3.10 18.68
C GLU A 218 -2.65 2.41 17.40
N ASN A 219 -3.35 2.60 16.29
CA ASN A 219 -2.85 2.21 14.98
C ASN A 219 -1.72 3.15 14.59
N PHE A 220 -0.62 2.59 14.11
CA PHE A 220 0.49 3.34 13.57
C PHE A 220 0.79 2.87 12.15
N PHE A 221 0.96 3.84 11.26
CA PHE A 221 1.10 3.71 9.81
C PHE A 221 2.57 3.54 9.41
N GLN A 222 2.84 3.32 8.12
CA GLN A 222 4.19 3.08 7.63
C GLN A 222 5.18 4.16 8.11
N GLY A 223 6.26 3.73 8.76
CA GLY A 223 7.31 4.55 9.36
C GLY A 223 7.06 4.97 10.82
N GLU A 224 5.85 4.81 11.35
CA GLU A 224 5.52 5.17 12.74
C GLU A 224 5.89 4.06 13.73
N SER A 225 5.92 4.39 15.04
CA SER A 225 6.41 3.46 16.08
C SER A 225 5.68 3.57 17.41
N PHE A 226 5.74 2.49 18.21
CA PHE A 226 5.20 2.39 19.56
C PHE A 226 6.22 1.70 20.49
N ALA A 227 6.37 2.12 21.75
CA ALA A 227 7.33 1.52 22.69
C ALA A 227 6.72 1.21 24.06
N THR A 228 7.22 0.15 24.72
CA THR A 228 6.86 -0.21 26.10
C THR A 228 8.02 -0.89 26.85
N THR A 229 8.09 -0.71 28.17
CA THR A 229 9.10 -1.34 29.04
C THR A 229 8.55 -2.57 29.76
N PHE A 230 9.30 -3.67 29.74
CA PHE A 230 8.96 -4.92 30.45
C PHE A 230 9.62 -4.97 31.82
N THR A 231 8.91 -4.65 32.90
CA THR A 231 9.50 -4.56 34.26
C THR A 231 9.45 -5.86 35.06
N GLU A 232 8.57 -6.80 34.71
CA GLU A 232 8.36 -8.04 35.47
C GLU A 232 8.71 -9.28 34.62
N PRO A 233 9.48 -10.25 35.15
CA PRO A 233 9.73 -11.51 34.47
C PRO A 233 8.44 -12.30 34.19
N GLY A 234 8.33 -12.89 33.01
CA GLY A 234 7.13 -13.59 32.58
C GLY A 234 7.05 -13.79 31.06
N THR A 235 5.95 -14.36 30.60
CA THR A 235 5.65 -14.50 29.16
C THR A 235 4.48 -13.60 28.82
N TYR A 236 4.66 -12.78 27.80
CA TYR A 236 3.68 -11.82 27.30
C TYR A 236 3.34 -12.20 25.86
N ASP A 237 2.08 -12.57 25.62
CA ASP A 237 1.55 -12.79 24.28
C ASP A 237 0.96 -11.47 23.75
N ILE A 238 1.35 -11.10 22.54
CA ILE A 238 1.05 -9.82 21.89
C ILE A 238 0.48 -10.11 20.49
N TYR A 239 -0.46 -9.30 20.02
CA TYR A 239 -1.02 -9.40 18.67
C TYR A 239 -1.39 -8.04 18.10
N CYS A 240 -1.46 -7.94 16.77
CA CYS A 240 -2.02 -6.78 16.07
C CYS A 240 -3.52 -7.00 15.91
N THR A 241 -4.36 -6.08 16.36
CA THR A 241 -5.82 -6.27 16.29
C THR A 241 -6.35 -6.23 14.86
N LEU A 242 -5.61 -5.62 13.93
CA LEU A 242 -5.97 -5.54 12.52
C LEU A 242 -5.65 -6.83 11.76
N HIS A 243 -4.49 -7.44 12.06
CA HIS A 243 -3.91 -8.51 11.24
C HIS A 243 -3.59 -9.80 12.03
N GLY A 244 -3.92 -9.86 13.32
CA GLY A 244 -3.77 -11.03 14.20
C GLY A 244 -4.91 -11.18 15.23
N SER A 245 -4.70 -12.09 16.19
CA SER A 245 -5.71 -12.51 17.18
C SER A 245 -5.07 -12.92 18.54
N PRO A 246 -5.78 -12.78 19.68
CA PRO A 246 -5.26 -13.14 21.00
C PRO A 246 -4.92 -14.63 21.21
N ASP A 247 -5.39 -15.51 20.33
CA ASP A 247 -5.10 -16.95 20.37
C ASP A 247 -3.79 -17.32 19.66
N GLY A 248 -3.05 -16.32 19.16
CA GLY A 248 -1.77 -16.49 18.48
C GLY A 248 -1.90 -16.73 16.97
N SER A 249 -3.09 -16.57 16.39
CA SER A 249 -3.30 -16.66 14.93
C SER A 249 -3.07 -15.33 14.21
N GLY A 250 -2.48 -15.36 13.00
CA GLY A 250 -2.12 -14.18 12.23
C GLY A 250 -0.91 -13.44 12.79
N MET A 251 -0.95 -12.12 12.78
CA MET A 251 0.11 -11.25 13.31
C MET A 251 0.18 -11.29 14.84
N ALA A 252 1.05 -12.14 15.39
CA ALA A 252 1.26 -12.33 16.82
C ALA A 252 2.75 -12.42 17.20
N LEU A 253 3.06 -12.06 18.45
CA LEU A 253 4.40 -12.02 19.03
C LEU A 253 4.35 -12.61 20.44
N ARG A 254 5.34 -13.46 20.78
CA ARG A 254 5.58 -13.89 22.17
C ARG A 254 6.85 -13.27 22.71
N VAL A 255 6.76 -12.52 23.81
CA VAL A 255 7.92 -11.98 24.53
C VAL A 255 8.15 -12.77 25.82
N THR A 256 9.34 -13.34 25.99
CA THR A 256 9.80 -13.98 27.21
C THR A 256 10.74 -13.04 27.96
N VAL A 257 10.34 -12.61 29.16
CA VAL A 257 11.11 -11.71 30.02
C VAL A 257 11.76 -12.51 31.14
N LEU A 258 13.08 -12.53 31.16
CA LEU A 258 13.89 -13.20 32.18
C LEU A 258 14.23 -12.24 33.33
N GLU A 259 14.58 -12.78 34.50
CA GLU A 259 15.19 -11.98 35.56
C GLU A 259 16.51 -11.36 35.09
N ASP A 260 16.76 -10.11 35.47
CA ASP A 260 18.00 -9.40 35.14
C ASP A 260 19.18 -9.92 35.98
N ASN A 261 19.98 -10.81 35.39
CA ASN A 261 21.23 -11.30 35.97
C ASN A 261 22.22 -11.68 34.85
N GLU A 262 23.52 -11.74 35.16
CA GLU A 262 24.59 -11.97 34.17
C GLU A 262 24.38 -13.25 33.33
N ALA A 263 23.80 -14.31 33.91
CA ALA A 263 23.54 -15.55 33.20
C ALA A 263 22.40 -15.40 32.18
N ASN A 264 21.31 -14.73 32.56
CA ASN A 264 20.15 -14.49 31.71
C ASN A 264 20.40 -13.40 30.66
N GLN A 265 21.25 -12.41 30.95
CA GLN A 265 21.72 -11.44 29.95
C GLN A 265 22.47 -12.12 28.80
N ALA A 266 23.30 -13.12 29.11
CA ALA A 266 23.99 -13.92 28.09
C ALA A 266 23.03 -14.82 27.28
N VAL A 267 21.95 -15.29 27.89
CA VAL A 267 20.89 -16.07 27.20
C VAL A 267 20.04 -15.17 26.29
N ALA A 268 19.65 -13.98 26.76
CA ALA A 268 18.93 -12.99 25.97
C ALA A 268 19.77 -12.46 24.78
N ALA A 269 21.09 -12.27 24.98
CA ALA A 269 22.01 -11.88 23.91
C ALA A 269 22.27 -12.98 22.86
N ALA A 270 21.91 -14.24 23.13
CA ALA A 270 22.08 -15.38 22.24
C ALA A 270 20.76 -15.89 21.62
N ALA A 271 19.61 -15.35 22.04
CA ALA A 271 18.30 -15.61 21.44
C ALA A 271 18.14 -14.85 20.11
N PRO A 272 17.21 -15.23 19.21
CA PRO A 272 16.90 -14.41 18.03
C PRO A 272 16.55 -12.99 18.47
N THR A 273 17.40 -12.03 18.11
CA THR A 273 17.32 -10.66 18.61
C THR A 273 16.42 -9.81 17.73
N ALA A 274 15.48 -9.09 18.34
CA ALA A 274 15.12 -7.75 17.89
C ALA A 274 16.35 -6.84 18.09
N ASN A 275 16.62 -5.94 17.15
CA ASN A 275 17.86 -5.16 17.09
C ASN A 275 18.15 -4.42 18.42
N PRO A 276 19.32 -4.55 19.05
CA PRO A 276 19.66 -3.74 20.20
C PRO A 276 19.88 -2.28 19.79
N ILE A 277 19.23 -1.34 20.48
CA ILE A 277 19.41 0.10 20.31
C ILE A 277 20.60 0.55 21.18
N PRO A 278 21.59 1.30 20.64
CA PRO A 278 22.61 1.98 21.44
C PRO A 278 21.99 3.04 22.36
N PRO A 279 22.59 3.40 23.51
CA PRO A 279 21.95 4.27 24.48
C PRO A 279 21.66 5.68 23.92
N THR A 280 20.38 6.05 24.03
CA THR A 280 19.71 7.35 23.76
C THR A 280 19.75 7.89 22.32
N PRO A 281 18.65 7.78 21.54
CA PRO A 281 18.49 8.44 20.24
C PRO A 281 17.73 9.78 20.35
N THR A 282 18.43 10.86 20.02
CA THR A 282 17.92 12.04 19.26
C THR A 282 17.29 11.52 17.94
N PRO A 283 16.27 12.18 17.34
CA PRO A 283 15.11 11.57 16.64
C PRO A 283 15.41 10.37 15.74
N ALA A 284 14.45 9.44 15.72
CA ALA A 284 14.59 8.14 15.05
C ALA A 284 14.96 8.28 13.57
N PRO A 285 15.97 7.51 13.11
CA PRO A 285 16.41 7.49 11.73
C PRO A 285 15.41 6.73 10.87
N THR A 286 15.09 7.32 9.74
CA THR A 286 14.71 6.63 8.52
C THR A 286 15.68 5.47 8.27
N VAL A 287 15.18 4.32 7.80
CA VAL A 287 16.08 3.35 7.16
C VAL A 287 16.70 4.08 5.99
N ALA A 288 17.96 4.49 6.19
CA ALA A 288 18.82 4.90 5.12
C ALA A 288 18.79 3.79 4.06
N PRO A 289 18.87 4.14 2.77
CA PRO A 289 19.22 3.15 1.75
C PRO A 289 20.31 2.19 2.27
N PRO A 290 20.37 0.93 1.79
CA PRO A 290 21.46 0.03 2.15
C PRO A 290 22.80 0.77 2.04
N PRO A 291 23.84 0.44 2.83
CA PRO A 291 25.14 1.07 2.68
C PRO A 291 25.59 0.88 1.23
N VAL A 292 25.37 1.91 0.41
CA VAL A 292 25.96 1.99 -0.91
C VAL A 292 27.43 2.14 -0.57
N GLU A 293 28.23 1.16 -0.96
CA GLU A 293 29.68 1.32 -0.95
C GLU A 293 29.96 2.61 -1.70
N LEU A 294 30.36 3.64 -0.93
CA LEU A 294 30.31 5.03 -1.33
C LEU A 294 31.00 5.18 -2.68
N VAL A 295 30.28 5.83 -3.59
CA VAL A 295 30.76 6.24 -4.91
C VAL A 295 32.14 6.91 -4.73
N GLU A 296 33.14 6.44 -5.47
CA GLU A 296 34.40 7.16 -5.58
C GLU A 296 34.08 8.58 -6.07
N PRO A 297 34.49 9.63 -5.34
CA PRO A 297 34.09 10.97 -5.72
C PRO A 297 34.75 11.36 -7.04
N GLU A 298 33.98 12.00 -7.93
CA GLU A 298 34.45 12.54 -9.22
C GLU A 298 35.65 13.48 -9.03
N THR A 299 35.82 14.05 -7.83
CA THR A 299 36.96 14.86 -7.40
C THR A 299 37.25 14.68 -5.89
N PRO A 300 38.50 14.80 -5.40
CA PRO A 300 38.87 14.61 -3.99
C PRO A 300 38.19 15.55 -2.96
N GLU A 301 37.37 16.50 -3.42
CA GLU A 301 36.81 17.62 -2.64
C GLU A 301 35.31 17.44 -2.32
N GLN A 302 34.60 16.46 -2.87
CA GLN A 302 33.16 16.22 -2.61
C GLN A 302 32.91 15.06 -1.63
N ILE A 303 32.02 15.28 -0.65
CA ILE A 303 31.59 14.27 0.32
C ILE A 303 30.14 13.86 0.00
N VAL A 304 29.88 12.55 -0.12
CA VAL A 304 28.51 12.03 -0.22
C VAL A 304 27.82 12.21 1.13
N VAL A 305 26.73 12.99 1.14
CA VAL A 305 25.96 13.28 2.36
C VAL A 305 24.67 12.47 2.45
N GLY A 306 24.27 11.78 1.38
CA GLY A 306 23.08 10.93 1.41
C GLY A 306 22.53 10.62 0.03
N LEU A 307 21.26 10.21 -0.03
CA LEU A 307 20.59 9.91 -1.30
C LEU A 307 19.11 10.29 -1.32
N VAL A 308 18.62 10.46 -2.54
CA VAL A 308 17.20 10.70 -2.86
C VAL A 308 16.64 9.52 -3.65
N SER A 309 15.70 8.79 -3.07
CA SER A 309 15.06 7.59 -3.65
C SER A 309 13.70 7.93 -4.22
N PHE A 310 13.27 7.20 -5.25
CA PHE A 310 11.94 7.29 -5.85
C PHE A 310 11.15 6.00 -5.62
N PHE A 311 9.85 6.11 -5.39
CA PHE A 311 8.97 4.97 -5.15
C PHE A 311 7.50 5.30 -5.48
N ASP A 312 6.67 4.26 -5.54
CA ASP A 312 5.22 4.36 -5.71
C ASP A 312 4.51 4.59 -4.38
N THR A 313 3.53 5.50 -4.36
CA THR A 313 2.49 5.51 -3.32
C THR A 313 1.09 5.42 -3.93
N THR A 314 0.68 6.43 -4.70
CA THR A 314 -0.63 6.50 -5.35
C THR A 314 -0.53 6.30 -6.85
N ALA A 315 0.61 6.66 -7.43
CA ALA A 315 0.94 6.56 -8.83
C ALA A 315 2.42 6.15 -9.03
N PRO A 316 2.80 5.72 -10.24
CA PRO A 316 4.16 5.27 -10.53
C PRO A 316 5.23 6.33 -10.30
N SER A 317 6.21 6.03 -9.45
CA SER A 317 7.34 6.89 -9.06
C SER A 317 6.91 8.31 -8.66
N ASP A 318 5.77 8.43 -7.98
CA ASP A 318 5.18 9.71 -7.58
C ASP A 318 5.76 10.28 -6.29
N SER A 319 6.61 9.51 -5.62
CA SER A 319 7.10 9.84 -4.29
C SER A 319 8.61 9.79 -4.21
N VAL A 320 9.14 10.61 -3.31
CA VAL A 320 10.56 10.79 -3.07
C VAL A 320 10.85 10.70 -1.57
N ALA A 321 11.92 9.98 -1.23
CA ALA A 321 12.50 9.95 0.11
C ALA A 321 13.91 10.54 0.06
N VAL A 322 14.16 11.58 0.84
CA VAL A 322 15.44 12.29 0.93
C VAL A 322 16.07 11.97 2.28
N LEU A 323 17.24 11.33 2.27
CA LEU A 323 17.95 10.90 3.47
C LEU A 323 19.38 11.38 3.44
N LEU A 324 19.64 12.43 4.24
CA LEU A 324 20.94 13.09 4.29
C LEU A 324 21.48 13.13 5.72
N ASN A 325 22.80 13.17 5.83
CA ASN A 325 23.54 13.19 7.08
C ASN A 325 24.73 14.13 6.99
N GLY A 326 25.14 14.72 8.12
CA GLY A 326 26.23 15.71 8.15
C GLY A 326 25.84 17.06 7.54
N ILE A 327 24.55 17.39 7.51
CA ILE A 327 24.04 18.65 7.00
C ILE A 327 24.24 19.76 8.04
N VAL A 328 24.85 20.86 7.61
CA VAL A 328 25.13 22.01 8.46
C VAL A 328 23.85 22.83 8.64
N ALA A 329 23.58 23.25 9.87
CA ALA A 329 22.44 24.11 10.18
C ALA A 329 22.53 25.45 9.40
N PRO A 330 21.40 25.98 8.90
CA PRO A 330 21.41 27.22 8.14
C PRO A 330 21.87 28.42 8.99
N GLU A 331 22.45 29.42 8.34
CA GLU A 331 22.84 30.69 8.97
C GLU A 331 21.62 31.43 9.56
N ALA A 332 21.87 32.36 10.49
CA ALA A 332 20.81 33.13 11.13
C ALA A 332 19.93 33.87 10.10
N ASN A 333 18.61 33.72 10.24
CA ASN A 333 17.57 34.24 9.33
C ASN A 333 17.50 33.57 7.95
N THR A 334 18.07 32.37 7.81
CA THR A 334 17.90 31.54 6.62
C THR A 334 17.30 30.18 6.99
N THR A 335 16.75 29.49 5.99
CA THR A 335 16.20 28.14 6.05
C THR A 335 16.79 27.31 4.91
N LEU A 336 16.75 25.99 5.01
CA LEU A 336 17.12 25.13 3.89
C LEU A 336 15.86 24.75 3.10
N ALA A 337 15.94 24.77 1.78
CA ALA A 337 14.86 24.35 0.90
C ALA A 337 15.33 23.23 -0.03
N ALA A 338 14.51 22.20 -0.17
CA ALA A 338 14.79 21.03 -1.00
C ALA A 338 14.05 21.10 -2.34
N TRP A 339 14.74 20.72 -3.41
CA TRP A 339 14.23 20.82 -4.77
C TRP A 339 14.63 19.58 -5.58
N LEU A 340 13.71 19.08 -6.42
CA LEU A 340 14.10 18.26 -7.57
C LEU A 340 14.49 19.17 -8.73
N THR A 341 15.42 18.70 -9.56
CA THR A 341 15.96 19.46 -10.69
C THR A 341 15.86 18.66 -11.98
N ASP A 342 15.61 19.35 -13.08
CA ASP A 342 15.83 18.82 -14.43
C ASP A 342 16.91 19.67 -15.13
N SER A 343 18.07 19.07 -15.31
CA SER A 343 19.25 19.71 -15.90
C SER A 343 19.09 20.08 -17.37
N GLN A 344 18.12 19.50 -18.07
CA GLN A 344 17.92 19.79 -19.49
C GLN A 344 17.08 21.05 -19.71
N THR A 345 16.17 21.33 -18.78
CA THR A 345 15.22 22.44 -18.89
C THR A 345 15.46 23.55 -17.88
N ASP A 346 16.41 23.38 -16.96
CA ASP A 346 16.63 24.24 -15.79
C ASP A 346 15.34 24.43 -14.97
N THR A 347 14.51 23.37 -14.87
CA THR A 347 13.29 23.40 -14.07
C THR A 347 13.51 22.85 -12.67
N PHE A 348 12.83 23.46 -11.72
CA PHE A 348 12.93 23.15 -10.30
C PHE A 348 11.55 22.83 -9.75
N PHE A 349 11.49 21.79 -8.91
CA PHE A 349 10.28 21.40 -8.24
C PHE A 349 10.46 21.41 -6.72
N PRO A 350 9.73 22.28 -6.00
CA PRO A 350 9.91 22.43 -4.56
C PRO A 350 9.38 21.20 -3.82
N LEU A 351 10.22 20.62 -2.97
CA LEU A 351 9.83 19.59 -2.01
C LEU A 351 9.50 20.18 -0.63
N GLY A 352 9.90 21.42 -0.38
CA GLY A 352 9.59 22.18 0.83
C GLY A 352 10.84 22.56 1.63
N GLN A 353 10.61 23.22 2.77
CA GLN A 353 11.67 23.57 3.70
C GLN A 353 12.09 22.33 4.50
N VAL A 354 13.40 22.21 4.73
CA VAL A 354 14.01 21.11 5.49
C VAL A 354 14.87 21.69 6.60
N GLN A 355 14.90 21.00 7.73
CA GLN A 355 15.71 21.42 8.87
C GLN A 355 16.50 20.21 9.40
N PRO A 356 17.84 20.31 9.51
CA PRO A 356 18.61 19.23 10.08
C PRO A 356 18.29 19.07 11.56
N ASP A 357 18.27 17.83 12.04
CA ASP A 357 18.14 17.51 13.46
C ASP A 357 19.41 17.88 14.25
N GLY A 358 19.41 17.62 15.56
CA GLY A 358 20.56 17.89 16.43
C GLY A 358 21.85 17.14 16.05
N ASN A 359 21.77 16.15 15.16
CA ASN A 359 22.88 15.37 14.63
C ASN A 359 23.22 15.70 13.17
N GLY A 360 22.57 16.71 12.57
CA GLY A 360 22.79 17.08 11.17
C GLY A 360 22.09 16.17 10.16
N ARG A 361 21.05 15.43 10.56
CA ARG A 361 20.28 14.57 9.65
C ARG A 361 19.07 15.28 9.08
N ILE A 362 18.80 15.05 7.80
CA ILE A 362 17.55 15.44 7.13
C ILE A 362 16.85 14.17 6.66
N SER A 363 15.59 14.04 7.06
CA SER A 363 14.65 13.05 6.52
C SER A 363 13.43 13.77 6.01
N LEU A 364 13.15 13.63 4.72
CA LEU A 364 11.94 14.16 4.08
C LEU A 364 11.32 13.06 3.23
N GLN A 365 10.02 12.90 3.35
CA GLN A 365 9.22 12.18 2.37
C GLN A 365 8.26 13.15 1.71
N PHE A 366 8.14 13.04 0.39
CA PHE A 366 7.25 13.84 -0.41
C PHE A 366 6.52 12.93 -1.39
N THR A 367 5.20 13.03 -1.43
CA THR A 367 4.36 12.40 -2.46
C THR A 367 3.74 13.49 -3.30
N ASP A 368 3.90 13.42 -4.62
CA ASP A 368 3.27 14.37 -5.53
C ASP A 368 1.75 14.19 -5.51
N PRO A 369 0.96 15.18 -5.04
CA PRO A 369 -0.49 15.05 -4.97
C PRO A 369 -1.17 14.94 -6.34
N ASP A 370 -0.46 15.30 -7.41
CA ASP A 370 -0.91 15.15 -8.79
C ASP A 370 -0.53 13.79 -9.40
N GLY A 371 0.23 12.97 -8.68
CA GLY A 371 0.64 11.63 -9.11
C GLY A 371 1.57 11.63 -10.33
N ARG A 372 2.35 12.70 -10.55
CA ARG A 372 3.33 12.74 -11.64
C ARG A 372 4.48 11.82 -11.32
N ASN A 373 5.00 11.15 -12.35
CA ASN A 373 6.19 10.33 -12.24
C ASN A 373 7.43 11.22 -12.08
N LEU A 374 7.86 11.43 -10.83
CA LEU A 374 8.95 12.33 -10.47
C LEU A 374 10.29 11.84 -11.02
N LEU A 375 10.53 10.52 -11.02
CA LEU A 375 11.73 9.90 -11.61
C LEU A 375 11.80 10.12 -13.15
N GLY A 376 10.63 10.13 -13.80
CA GLY A 376 10.51 10.38 -15.23
C GLY A 376 10.72 11.85 -15.60
N LEU A 377 10.52 12.78 -14.66
CA LEU A 377 10.58 14.22 -14.90
C LEU A 377 11.92 14.84 -14.47
N TYR A 378 12.48 14.41 -13.35
CA TYR A 378 13.64 15.05 -12.72
C TYR A 378 14.86 14.12 -12.76
N ASP A 379 16.04 14.71 -12.94
CA ASP A 379 17.33 13.99 -13.05
C ASP A 379 18.31 14.36 -11.92
N GLY A 380 17.92 15.27 -11.03
CA GLY A 380 18.75 15.69 -9.92
C GLY A 380 17.97 16.22 -8.73
N PHE A 381 18.73 16.63 -7.73
CA PHE A 381 18.25 17.16 -6.47
C PHE A 381 19.21 18.22 -5.96
N GLN A 382 18.68 19.24 -5.28
CA GLN A 382 19.50 20.21 -4.57
C GLN A 382 18.85 20.70 -3.28
N ILE A 383 19.70 21.08 -2.34
CA ILE A 383 19.34 21.91 -1.19
C ILE A 383 19.96 23.28 -1.39
N THR A 384 19.13 24.31 -1.26
CA THR A 384 19.54 25.71 -1.24
C THR A 384 19.34 26.30 0.15
N GLN A 385 20.05 27.39 0.43
CA GLN A 385 19.87 28.16 1.65
C GLN A 385 19.14 29.46 1.32
N GLU A 386 17.89 29.55 1.76
CA GLU A 386 16.96 30.63 1.42
C GLU A 386 16.70 31.54 2.63
N PRO A 387 16.32 32.81 2.45
CA PRO A 387 15.82 33.64 3.53
C PRO A 387 14.61 32.99 4.26
N GLN A 388 14.51 33.17 5.58
CA GLN A 388 13.45 32.56 6.40
C GLN A 388 12.01 32.99 6.02
N PHE A 389 11.87 34.11 5.30
CA PHE A 389 10.61 34.64 4.79
C PHE A 389 10.73 34.89 3.28
N ASP A 390 11.20 33.89 2.55
CA ASP A 390 11.34 33.99 1.10
C ASP A 390 10.02 33.67 0.39
N ASP A 391 9.57 34.61 -0.45
CA ASP A 391 8.43 34.46 -1.34
C ASP A 391 8.88 34.20 -2.80
N ASP A 392 10.19 34.18 -3.07
CA ASP A 392 10.76 33.88 -4.38
C ASP A 392 10.61 32.37 -4.68
N PRO A 393 9.91 31.97 -5.75
CA PRO A 393 9.80 30.56 -6.12
C PRO A 393 11.05 30.04 -6.82
N THR A 394 12.05 30.87 -7.08
CA THR A 394 13.30 30.45 -7.73
C THR A 394 14.36 30.05 -6.69
N PRO A 395 14.99 28.88 -6.85
CA PRO A 395 16.01 28.45 -5.90
C PRO A 395 17.25 29.32 -5.98
N GLY A 396 17.82 29.61 -4.81
CA GLY A 396 19.14 30.20 -4.64
C GLY A 396 20.29 29.25 -5.02
N THR A 397 21.49 29.57 -4.54
CA THR A 397 22.67 28.74 -4.82
C THR A 397 22.59 27.41 -4.06
N ALA A 398 22.80 26.30 -4.78
CA ALA A 398 22.86 24.98 -4.17
C ALA A 398 24.05 24.86 -3.20
N VAL A 399 23.76 24.38 -2.00
CA VAL A 399 24.74 24.07 -0.95
C VAL A 399 25.06 22.57 -0.93
N TYR A 400 24.05 21.76 -1.25
CA TYR A 400 24.17 20.34 -1.50
C TYR A 400 23.46 20.02 -2.81
N SER A 401 24.04 19.18 -3.65
CA SER A 401 23.40 18.80 -4.91
C SER A 401 23.83 17.41 -5.37
N GLY A 402 23.00 16.81 -6.20
CA GLY A 402 23.22 15.52 -6.82
C GLY A 402 22.55 15.50 -8.17
N GLN A 403 23.17 14.80 -9.13
CA GLN A 403 22.62 14.63 -10.45
C GLN A 403 22.90 13.21 -10.95
N HIS A 404 21.93 12.62 -11.62
CA HIS A 404 22.06 11.32 -12.24
C HIS A 404 22.75 11.42 -13.60
N GLY A 405 23.58 10.42 -13.93
CA GLY A 405 24.16 10.28 -15.26
C GLY A 405 23.09 10.11 -16.34
N ALA A 406 23.23 10.82 -17.48
CA ALA A 406 22.24 10.85 -18.54
C ALA A 406 22.09 9.51 -19.29
N GLU A 407 23.16 8.74 -19.46
CA GLU A 407 23.12 7.47 -20.20
C GLU A 407 22.40 6.40 -19.35
N ALA A 408 22.83 6.21 -18.10
CA ALA A 408 22.17 5.27 -17.19
C ALA A 408 20.70 5.67 -16.89
N LEU A 409 20.39 6.96 -16.74
CA LEU A 409 19.02 7.42 -16.47
C LEU A 409 18.07 7.14 -17.64
N SER A 410 18.55 7.25 -18.88
CA SER A 410 17.74 6.95 -20.06
C SER A 410 17.27 5.50 -20.05
N GLU A 411 18.13 4.57 -19.65
CA GLU A 411 17.80 3.15 -19.53
C GLU A 411 16.82 2.91 -18.36
N ILE A 412 17.07 3.49 -17.19
CA ILE A 412 16.16 3.38 -16.03
C ILE A 412 14.76 3.92 -16.34
N ARG A 413 14.68 5.04 -17.08
CA ARG A 413 13.40 5.61 -17.52
C ARG A 413 12.70 4.74 -18.55
N ALA A 414 13.40 3.97 -19.38
CA ALA A 414 12.74 2.99 -20.25
C ALA A 414 12.01 1.90 -19.43
N ILE A 415 12.48 1.58 -18.22
CA ILE A 415 11.81 0.62 -17.32
C ILE A 415 10.62 1.25 -16.58
N THR A 416 10.76 2.50 -16.17
CA THR A 416 9.86 3.17 -15.21
C THR A 416 8.91 4.20 -15.84
N VAL A 417 9.12 4.54 -17.11
CA VAL A 417 8.29 5.45 -17.92
C VAL A 417 7.85 4.72 -19.19
N VAL A 418 6.65 5.03 -19.68
CA VAL A 418 6.12 4.43 -20.91
C VAL A 418 7.03 4.73 -22.09
N ASN A 419 7.46 3.70 -22.79
CA ASN A 419 8.24 3.79 -24.02
C ASN A 419 7.35 3.44 -25.24
N GLY A 420 7.63 4.02 -26.41
CA GLY A 420 6.72 3.98 -27.57
C GLY A 420 6.56 2.59 -28.22
N ASP A 421 7.35 1.61 -27.80
CA ASP A 421 7.35 0.22 -28.24
C ASP A 421 6.51 -0.72 -27.34
N ALA A 422 6.06 -0.25 -26.17
CA ALA A 422 5.21 -0.99 -25.25
C ALA A 422 3.98 -0.18 -24.80
N PRO A 423 2.84 -0.82 -24.47
CA PRO A 423 1.66 -0.15 -23.93
C PRO A 423 1.87 0.54 -22.57
N ALA A 424 2.85 0.05 -21.78
CA ALA A 424 3.22 0.58 -20.48
C ALA A 424 4.74 0.58 -20.29
N ALA A 425 5.23 1.25 -19.24
CA ALA A 425 6.63 1.15 -18.81
C ALA A 425 6.98 -0.30 -18.49
N TYR A 426 8.19 -0.78 -18.77
CA TYR A 426 8.47 -2.22 -18.70
C TYR A 426 8.20 -2.85 -17.32
N GLY A 427 8.61 -2.18 -16.23
CA GLY A 427 8.37 -2.68 -14.88
C GLY A 427 6.91 -2.60 -14.44
N LEU A 428 6.24 -1.49 -14.75
CA LEU A 428 4.81 -1.32 -14.42
C LEU A 428 3.93 -2.26 -15.25
N GLY A 429 4.24 -2.43 -16.54
CA GLY A 429 3.56 -3.34 -17.45
C GLY A 429 3.69 -4.79 -16.97
N ALA A 430 4.90 -5.22 -16.57
CA ALA A 430 5.11 -6.51 -15.96
C ALA A 430 4.17 -6.72 -14.76
N ARG A 431 4.11 -5.75 -13.84
CA ARG A 431 3.26 -5.82 -12.64
C ARG A 431 1.78 -5.90 -12.99
N LEU A 432 1.28 -4.99 -13.82
CA LEU A 432 -0.14 -4.91 -14.18
C LEU A 432 -0.62 -6.16 -14.93
N GLN A 433 0.18 -6.68 -15.87
CA GLN A 433 -0.17 -7.91 -16.58
C GLN A 433 -0.14 -9.12 -15.65
N THR A 434 0.77 -9.15 -14.66
CA THR A 434 0.82 -10.20 -13.65
C THR A 434 -0.40 -10.14 -12.72
N GLU A 435 -0.82 -8.96 -12.28
CA GLU A 435 -2.04 -8.80 -11.47
C GLU A 435 -3.31 -9.25 -12.21
N GLU A 436 -3.39 -8.99 -13.52
CA GLU A 436 -4.49 -9.52 -14.34
C GLU A 436 -4.41 -11.05 -14.44
N LEU A 437 -3.20 -11.62 -14.57
CA LEU A 437 -3.00 -13.07 -14.58
C LEU A 437 -3.49 -13.72 -13.29
N LEU A 438 -3.21 -13.13 -12.11
CA LEU A 438 -3.71 -13.63 -10.83
C LEU A 438 -5.25 -13.69 -10.81
N ARG A 439 -5.92 -12.66 -11.34
CA ARG A 439 -7.39 -12.66 -11.45
C ARG A 439 -7.91 -13.83 -12.30
N HIS A 440 -7.21 -14.15 -13.39
CA HIS A 440 -7.59 -15.28 -14.22
C HIS A 440 -7.28 -16.64 -13.57
N VAL A 441 -6.24 -16.73 -12.74
CA VAL A 441 -6.00 -17.92 -11.91
C VAL A 441 -7.15 -18.12 -10.90
N GLU A 442 -7.65 -17.06 -10.26
CA GLU A 442 -8.83 -17.13 -9.39
C GLU A 442 -10.08 -17.61 -10.13
N PHE A 443 -10.25 -17.21 -11.39
CA PHE A 443 -11.34 -17.69 -12.24
C PHE A 443 -11.19 -19.18 -12.61
N VAL A 444 -9.97 -19.66 -12.86
CA VAL A 444 -9.68 -21.10 -13.05
C VAL A 444 -10.03 -21.88 -11.78
N GLN A 445 -9.61 -21.41 -10.61
CA GLN A 445 -9.95 -22.04 -9.32
C GLN A 445 -11.47 -22.09 -9.10
N THR A 446 -12.16 -20.98 -9.34
CA THR A 446 -13.62 -20.91 -9.23
C THR A 446 -14.31 -21.87 -10.19
N ALA A 447 -13.84 -21.97 -11.43
CA ALA A 447 -14.37 -22.89 -12.42
C ALA A 447 -14.14 -24.36 -12.02
N TYR A 448 -12.98 -24.67 -11.44
CA TYR A 448 -12.68 -25.99 -10.87
C TYR A 448 -13.67 -26.36 -9.76
N ASP A 449 -13.90 -25.46 -8.80
CA ASP A 449 -14.82 -25.68 -7.67
C ASP A 449 -16.28 -25.84 -8.12
N LEU A 450 -16.67 -25.14 -9.19
CA LEU A 450 -17.99 -25.26 -9.83
C LEU A 450 -18.11 -26.43 -10.80
N LEU A 451 -17.05 -27.23 -10.97
CA LEU A 451 -16.99 -28.35 -11.91
C LEU A 451 -17.26 -27.95 -13.37
N SER A 452 -16.81 -26.75 -13.78
CA SER A 452 -16.93 -26.23 -15.14
C SER A 452 -15.59 -26.33 -15.89
N ILE A 453 -15.40 -27.41 -16.65
CA ILE A 453 -14.16 -27.58 -17.46
C ILE A 453 -14.03 -26.50 -18.54
N ALA A 454 -15.14 -26.12 -19.19
CA ALA A 454 -15.12 -25.14 -20.26
C ALA A 454 -14.72 -23.74 -19.79
N ASP A 455 -15.12 -23.35 -18.57
CA ASP A 455 -14.69 -22.07 -18.00
C ASP A 455 -13.23 -22.13 -17.52
N ALA A 456 -12.80 -23.26 -16.94
CA ALA A 456 -11.41 -23.47 -16.55
C ALA A 456 -10.46 -23.40 -17.76
N GLN A 457 -10.82 -24.04 -18.87
CA GLN A 457 -10.07 -23.99 -20.13
C GLN A 457 -9.98 -22.56 -20.67
N ARG A 458 -11.12 -21.84 -20.75
CA ARG A 458 -11.13 -20.44 -21.22
C ARG A 458 -10.22 -19.55 -20.39
N HIS A 459 -10.26 -19.65 -19.06
CA HIS A 459 -9.40 -18.82 -18.21
C HIS A 459 -7.93 -19.28 -18.23
N ALA A 460 -7.65 -20.55 -18.51
CA ALA A 460 -6.28 -21.02 -18.77
C ALA A 460 -5.71 -20.44 -20.08
N GLU A 461 -6.51 -20.33 -21.14
CA GLU A 461 -6.10 -19.64 -22.39
C GLU A 461 -5.80 -18.16 -22.15
N HIS A 462 -6.63 -17.49 -21.34
CA HIS A 462 -6.37 -16.12 -20.94
C HIS A 462 -5.03 -15.96 -20.20
N ILE A 463 -4.66 -16.90 -19.33
CA ILE A 463 -3.36 -16.91 -18.63
C ILE A 463 -2.21 -17.04 -19.65
N ILE A 464 -2.33 -17.95 -20.62
CA ILE A 464 -1.33 -18.13 -21.69
C ILE A 464 -1.16 -16.82 -22.48
N ASN A 465 -2.27 -16.18 -22.86
CA ASN A 465 -2.26 -14.93 -23.62
C ASN A 465 -1.66 -13.76 -22.82
N LEU A 466 -1.90 -13.70 -21.50
CA LEU A 466 -1.29 -12.72 -20.59
C LEU A 466 0.21 -12.93 -20.40
N LEU A 467 0.67 -14.19 -20.38
CA LEU A 467 2.10 -14.50 -20.23
C LEU A 467 2.90 -14.14 -21.47
N GLY A 468 2.50 -14.66 -22.63
CA GLY A 468 3.26 -14.52 -23.87
C GLY A 468 2.94 -13.26 -24.67
N GLY A 469 1.78 -12.64 -24.45
CA GLY A 469 1.27 -11.57 -25.29
C GLY A 469 1.07 -11.99 -26.75
N THR A 470 0.84 -11.03 -27.64
CA THR A 470 0.49 -11.31 -29.06
C THR A 470 1.60 -11.99 -29.88
N GLN A 471 2.84 -11.98 -29.38
CA GLN A 471 4.00 -12.64 -30.00
C GLN A 471 4.35 -13.98 -29.32
N GLY A 472 3.61 -14.36 -28.27
CA GLY A 472 3.83 -15.61 -27.55
C GLY A 472 3.58 -16.84 -28.43
N GLU A 473 4.36 -17.90 -28.23
CA GLU A 473 4.27 -19.14 -29.01
C GLU A 473 2.86 -19.74 -29.00
N HIS A 474 2.20 -19.67 -27.84
CA HIS A 474 0.88 -20.24 -27.60
C HIS A 474 -0.24 -19.19 -27.62
N PHE A 475 0.03 -17.97 -28.11
CA PHE A 475 -0.98 -16.93 -28.20
C PHE A 475 -2.12 -17.33 -29.13
N GLY A 476 -3.35 -17.25 -28.64
CA GLY A 476 -4.54 -17.47 -29.46
C GLY A 476 -5.69 -18.15 -28.73
N ASP A 477 -6.48 -18.87 -29.53
CA ASP A 477 -7.56 -19.77 -29.13
C ASP A 477 -6.98 -21.18 -29.25
N VAL A 478 -6.49 -21.71 -28.13
CA VAL A 478 -5.66 -22.92 -28.10
C VAL A 478 -6.54 -24.16 -28.24
N ASP A 479 -7.76 -24.12 -27.70
CA ASP A 479 -8.77 -25.17 -27.83
C ASP A 479 -9.65 -25.04 -29.11
N GLY A 480 -9.71 -23.84 -29.71
CA GLY A 480 -10.44 -23.56 -30.94
C GLY A 480 -11.95 -23.38 -30.76
N LEU A 481 -12.42 -23.19 -29.53
CA LEU A 481 -13.84 -23.18 -29.17
C LEU A 481 -14.43 -21.78 -29.01
N HIS A 482 -13.62 -20.76 -28.70
CA HIS A 482 -14.12 -19.46 -28.22
C HIS A 482 -13.60 -18.24 -28.97
N GLY A 483 -12.73 -18.43 -29.98
CA GLY A 483 -12.00 -17.35 -30.64
C GLY A 483 -10.95 -16.73 -29.71
N VAL A 484 -10.00 -15.99 -30.29
CA VAL A 484 -8.90 -15.39 -29.51
C VAL A 484 -9.45 -14.35 -28.54
N GLN A 485 -9.22 -14.57 -27.24
CA GLN A 485 -9.56 -13.64 -26.17
C GLN A 485 -8.29 -13.25 -25.43
N ASN A 486 -7.98 -11.96 -25.42
CA ASN A 486 -6.82 -11.44 -24.71
C ASN A 486 -7.28 -10.37 -23.70
N PRO A 487 -7.30 -10.70 -22.40
CA PRO A 487 -7.60 -9.71 -21.35
C PRO A 487 -6.43 -8.75 -21.08
N GLY A 488 -5.23 -9.08 -21.58
CA GLY A 488 -4.03 -8.27 -21.42
C GLY A 488 -3.91 -7.13 -22.42
N ASP A 489 -2.80 -6.40 -22.33
CA ASP A 489 -2.47 -5.30 -23.23
C ASP A 489 -1.86 -5.76 -24.57
N GLY A 490 -1.59 -7.06 -24.70
CA GLY A 490 -1.02 -7.68 -25.88
C GLY A 490 0.51 -7.70 -25.94
N PHE A 491 1.20 -7.13 -24.94
CA PHE A 491 2.65 -7.23 -24.81
C PHE A 491 3.04 -8.50 -24.07
N GLY A 492 2.51 -8.74 -22.87
CA GLY A 492 2.67 -9.97 -22.09
C GLY A 492 3.70 -9.89 -20.96
N VAL A 493 3.51 -10.68 -19.89
CA VAL A 493 4.39 -10.70 -18.70
C VAL A 493 5.82 -11.10 -19.05
N ILE A 494 6.01 -12.19 -19.81
CA ILE A 494 7.33 -12.71 -20.17
C ILE A 494 8.18 -11.66 -20.91
N PRO A 495 7.68 -11.04 -22.00
CA PRO A 495 8.45 -10.01 -22.69
C PRO A 495 8.63 -8.74 -21.84
N TYR A 496 7.65 -8.33 -21.02
CA TYR A 496 7.85 -7.20 -20.10
C TYR A 496 9.02 -7.45 -19.13
N VAL A 497 9.04 -8.61 -18.47
CA VAL A 497 10.10 -8.98 -17.52
C VAL A 497 11.44 -9.15 -18.23
N THR A 498 11.45 -9.74 -19.43
CA THR A 498 12.66 -9.93 -20.23
C THR A 498 13.31 -8.59 -20.58
N VAL A 499 12.53 -7.64 -21.11
CA VAL A 499 13.09 -6.34 -21.50
C VAL A 499 13.48 -5.52 -20.28
N MET A 500 12.67 -5.51 -19.20
CA MET A 500 13.03 -4.85 -17.95
C MET A 500 14.42 -5.28 -17.43
N ARG A 501 14.69 -6.58 -17.46
CA ARG A 501 15.97 -7.18 -17.08
C ARG A 501 17.12 -6.73 -17.98
N GLU A 502 16.98 -6.92 -19.28
CA GLU A 502 18.00 -6.53 -20.26
C GLU A 502 18.33 -5.02 -20.17
N THR A 503 17.31 -4.18 -20.00
CA THR A 503 17.46 -2.74 -19.81
C THR A 503 18.14 -2.41 -18.49
N ALA A 504 17.84 -3.13 -17.39
CA ALA A 504 18.52 -2.92 -16.11
C ALA A 504 20.02 -3.27 -16.21
N VAL A 505 20.37 -4.31 -16.96
CA VAL A 505 21.77 -4.66 -17.25
C VAL A 505 22.43 -3.60 -18.12
N SER A 506 21.72 -3.04 -19.11
CA SER A 506 22.22 -1.92 -19.93
C SER A 506 22.55 -0.71 -19.04
N ALA A 507 21.63 -0.32 -18.14
CA ALA A 507 21.83 0.78 -17.21
C ALA A 507 23.06 0.59 -16.30
N ALA A 508 23.32 -0.63 -15.82
CA ALA A 508 24.50 -0.92 -14.99
C ALA A 508 25.83 -0.90 -15.77
N ASN A 509 25.79 -1.13 -17.08
CA ASN A 509 26.95 -1.08 -17.96
C ASN A 509 27.20 0.30 -18.56
N ALA A 510 26.29 1.27 -18.35
CA ALA A 510 26.49 2.63 -18.79
C ALA A 510 27.76 3.24 -18.17
N PRO A 511 28.52 4.07 -18.91
CA PRO A 511 29.77 4.67 -18.41
C PRO A 511 29.60 5.51 -17.15
N ASP A 512 28.42 6.12 -16.97
CA ASP A 512 28.03 6.97 -15.85
C ASP A 512 27.23 6.24 -14.76
N ALA A 513 27.18 4.91 -14.81
CA ALA A 513 26.46 4.11 -13.83
C ALA A 513 27.10 4.20 -12.43
N THR A 514 26.29 4.55 -11.43
CA THR A 514 26.69 4.56 -10.02
C THR A 514 26.73 3.14 -9.43
N ASN A 515 27.37 2.98 -8.26
CA ASN A 515 27.34 1.71 -7.55
C ASN A 515 25.91 1.28 -7.15
N ALA A 516 25.05 2.23 -6.80
CA ALA A 516 23.65 1.95 -6.50
C ALA A 516 22.90 1.36 -7.71
N ILE A 517 23.14 1.90 -8.92
CA ILE A 517 22.58 1.36 -10.17
C ILE A 517 23.05 -0.06 -10.40
N ARG A 518 24.36 -0.34 -10.23
CA ARG A 518 24.91 -1.69 -10.40
C ARG A 518 24.32 -2.68 -9.40
N ILE A 519 24.21 -2.31 -8.13
CA ILE A 519 23.62 -3.17 -7.09
C ILE A 519 22.15 -3.46 -7.41
N HIS A 520 21.34 -2.43 -7.61
CA HIS A 520 19.92 -2.64 -7.85
C HIS A 520 19.62 -3.32 -9.19
N SER A 521 20.43 -3.10 -10.23
CA SER A 521 20.36 -3.88 -11.46
C SER A 521 20.53 -5.39 -11.23
N THR A 522 21.48 -5.79 -10.36
CA THR A 522 21.62 -7.21 -10.01
C THR A 522 20.37 -7.76 -9.30
N HIS A 523 19.67 -6.93 -8.53
CA HIS A 523 18.43 -7.31 -7.87
C HIS A 523 17.27 -7.45 -8.86
N VAL A 524 17.15 -6.55 -9.83
CA VAL A 524 16.19 -6.68 -10.95
C VAL A 524 16.45 -7.98 -11.71
N GLU A 525 17.72 -8.30 -11.97
CA GLU A 525 18.11 -9.53 -12.66
C GLU A 525 17.71 -10.80 -11.90
N MET A 526 17.96 -10.85 -10.58
CA MET A 526 17.61 -12.01 -9.76
C MET A 526 16.10 -12.22 -9.70
N ALA A 527 15.35 -11.20 -9.27
CA ALA A 527 13.90 -11.29 -9.12
C ALA A 527 13.20 -11.51 -10.47
N GLY A 528 13.68 -10.85 -11.53
CA GLY A 528 13.16 -11.06 -12.88
C GLY A 528 13.46 -12.47 -13.42
N SER A 529 14.61 -13.06 -13.08
CA SER A 529 14.92 -14.45 -13.48
C SER A 529 13.98 -15.45 -12.82
N ASN A 530 13.73 -15.28 -11.52
CA ASN A 530 12.75 -16.08 -10.79
C ASN A 530 11.35 -15.95 -11.42
N ALA A 531 10.93 -14.71 -11.72
CA ALA A 531 9.66 -14.44 -12.37
C ALA A 531 9.53 -15.16 -13.71
N LEU A 532 10.57 -15.16 -14.56
CA LEU A 532 10.53 -15.89 -15.83
C LEU A 532 10.44 -17.41 -15.64
N GLU A 533 11.11 -17.96 -14.62
CA GLU A 533 11.02 -19.39 -14.32
C GLU A 533 9.61 -19.79 -13.86
N TRP A 534 9.00 -19.02 -12.96
CA TRP A 534 7.63 -19.25 -12.52
C TRP A 534 6.62 -19.04 -13.66
N ALA A 535 6.81 -18.01 -14.49
CA ALA A 535 5.98 -17.77 -15.67
C ALA A 535 5.96 -18.98 -16.63
N ALA A 536 7.13 -19.58 -16.90
CA ALA A 536 7.22 -20.76 -17.76
C ALA A 536 6.47 -21.98 -17.16
N GLN A 537 6.54 -22.17 -15.84
CA GLN A 537 5.83 -23.25 -15.15
C GLN A 537 4.31 -23.01 -15.13
N ILE A 538 3.87 -21.76 -14.95
CA ILE A 538 2.45 -21.36 -15.04
C ILE A 538 1.92 -21.62 -16.44
N GLU A 539 2.65 -21.23 -17.49
CA GLU A 539 2.26 -21.49 -18.89
C GLU A 539 2.10 -23.00 -19.14
N ALA A 540 3.07 -23.80 -18.68
CA ALA A 540 3.01 -25.25 -18.80
C ALA A 540 1.79 -25.85 -18.09
N ALA A 541 1.46 -25.39 -16.88
CA ALA A 541 0.28 -25.83 -16.14
C ALA A 541 -1.02 -25.41 -16.85
N ALA A 542 -1.11 -24.16 -17.34
CA ALA A 542 -2.27 -23.67 -18.08
C ALA A 542 -2.52 -24.49 -19.35
N LEU A 543 -1.47 -24.85 -20.10
CA LEU A 543 -1.58 -25.72 -21.27
C LEU A 543 -2.14 -27.11 -20.93
N GLN A 544 -1.81 -27.66 -19.77
CA GLN A 544 -2.39 -28.94 -19.31
C GLN A 544 -3.88 -28.81 -18.98
N ILE A 545 -4.31 -27.67 -18.41
CA ILE A 545 -5.73 -27.40 -18.16
C ILE A 545 -6.50 -27.29 -19.48
N VAL A 546 -5.95 -26.55 -20.45
CA VAL A 546 -6.55 -26.42 -21.79
C VAL A 546 -6.72 -27.79 -22.44
N ALA A 547 -5.71 -28.66 -22.36
CA ALA A 547 -5.72 -29.98 -23.00
C ALA A 547 -6.56 -31.05 -22.27
N ALA A 548 -7.11 -30.77 -21.09
CA ALA A 548 -7.79 -31.76 -20.27
C ALA A 548 -9.20 -32.11 -20.76
N ASP A 549 -9.56 -33.40 -20.67
CA ASP A 549 -10.89 -33.90 -21.07
C ASP A 549 -11.96 -33.70 -19.97
N SER A 550 -11.53 -33.58 -18.71
CA SER A 550 -12.45 -33.48 -17.58
C SER A 550 -11.88 -32.66 -16.42
N VAL A 551 -12.77 -32.12 -15.57
CA VAL A 551 -12.39 -31.40 -14.35
C VAL A 551 -11.59 -32.28 -13.38
N GLY A 552 -11.81 -33.60 -13.41
CA GLY A 552 -11.08 -34.52 -12.54
C GLY A 552 -9.57 -34.54 -12.80
N ASP A 553 -9.15 -34.14 -14.01
CA ASP A 553 -7.77 -34.23 -14.46
C ASP A 553 -6.97 -32.95 -14.19
N ILE A 554 -7.64 -31.83 -13.87
CA ILE A 554 -6.98 -30.51 -13.80
C ILE A 554 -6.49 -30.11 -12.40
N GLY A 555 -6.90 -30.82 -11.34
CA GLY A 555 -6.64 -30.44 -9.94
C GLY A 555 -5.17 -30.09 -9.63
N PRO A 556 -4.18 -30.93 -9.99
CA PRO A 556 -2.76 -30.63 -9.74
C PRO A 556 -2.25 -29.36 -10.45
N TYR A 557 -2.83 -29.02 -11.61
CA TYR A 557 -2.45 -27.85 -12.37
C TYR A 557 -3.08 -26.58 -11.79
N VAL A 558 -4.32 -26.66 -11.30
CA VAL A 558 -4.98 -25.55 -10.58
C VAL A 558 -4.21 -25.18 -9.31
N GLU A 559 -3.74 -26.18 -8.56
CA GLU A 559 -2.89 -25.97 -7.38
C GLU A 559 -1.56 -25.29 -7.76
N THR A 560 -0.90 -25.80 -8.81
CA THR A 560 0.32 -25.21 -9.37
C THR A 560 0.11 -23.74 -9.76
N LEU A 561 -0.96 -23.43 -10.51
CA LEU A 561 -1.27 -22.05 -10.91
C LEU A 561 -1.46 -21.12 -9.71
N THR A 562 -2.20 -21.59 -8.69
CA THR A 562 -2.50 -20.79 -7.49
C THR A 562 -1.23 -20.49 -6.69
N GLN A 563 -0.35 -21.49 -6.51
CA GLN A 563 0.91 -21.29 -5.78
C GLN A 563 1.86 -20.38 -6.57
N LEU A 564 2.12 -20.71 -7.84
CA LEU A 564 3.15 -20.03 -8.61
C LEU A 564 2.76 -18.61 -9.03
N SER A 565 1.47 -18.31 -9.26
CA SER A 565 1.06 -16.95 -9.61
C SER A 565 1.34 -15.95 -8.48
N SER A 566 1.16 -16.35 -7.23
CA SER A 566 1.56 -15.53 -6.08
C SER A 566 3.07 -15.32 -6.03
N LEU A 567 3.87 -16.36 -6.28
CA LEU A 567 5.33 -16.24 -6.36
C LEU A 567 5.77 -15.33 -7.51
N LEU A 568 5.14 -15.48 -8.69
CA LEU A 568 5.42 -14.65 -9.86
C LEU A 568 5.32 -13.16 -9.53
N LEU A 569 4.28 -12.76 -8.80
CA LEU A 569 4.11 -11.36 -8.41
C LEU A 569 5.03 -10.97 -7.24
N ASN A 570 4.95 -11.72 -6.14
CA ASN A 570 5.46 -11.29 -4.83
C ASN A 570 6.76 -11.97 -4.41
N GLY A 571 7.11 -13.10 -5.00
CA GLY A 571 8.17 -13.99 -4.53
C GLY A 571 7.78 -14.83 -3.31
N ALA A 572 8.76 -15.46 -2.68
CA ALA A 572 8.60 -16.15 -1.40
C ALA A 572 9.85 -16.08 -0.53
N ASP A 573 9.65 -15.68 0.71
CA ASP A 573 10.63 -15.79 1.79
C ASP A 573 11.02 -17.27 2.00
N SER A 574 12.10 -17.67 1.35
CA SER A 574 12.56 -19.06 1.29
C SER A 574 13.56 -19.36 2.41
N ASN A 575 14.22 -18.31 2.91
CA ASN A 575 15.20 -18.37 3.98
C ASN A 575 14.57 -18.19 5.37
N GLY A 576 13.31 -17.73 5.44
CA GLY A 576 12.52 -17.56 6.66
C GLY A 576 12.89 -16.32 7.48
N ASP A 577 13.50 -15.31 6.87
CA ASP A 577 13.94 -14.07 7.54
C ASP A 577 12.81 -13.03 7.65
N GLY A 578 11.63 -13.34 7.13
CA GLY A 578 10.46 -12.48 7.16
C GLY A 578 10.48 -11.40 6.10
N GLU A 579 11.41 -11.43 5.13
CA GLU A 579 11.50 -10.55 3.99
C GLU A 579 11.51 -11.33 2.68
N VAL A 580 11.01 -10.73 1.61
CA VAL A 580 11.25 -11.25 0.26
C VAL A 580 12.39 -10.46 -0.36
N GLY A 581 13.60 -10.95 -0.13
CA GLY A 581 14.79 -10.35 -0.70
C GLY A 581 14.83 -10.46 -2.23
N PRO A 582 15.75 -9.75 -2.90
CA PRO A 582 15.95 -9.83 -4.35
C PRO A 582 16.13 -11.25 -4.91
N ALA A 583 16.78 -12.14 -4.14
CA ALA A 583 17.00 -13.52 -4.53
C ALA A 583 15.73 -14.38 -4.45
N GLU A 584 14.72 -13.90 -3.76
CA GLU A 584 13.45 -14.56 -3.45
C GLU A 584 12.26 -13.87 -4.12
N GLY A 585 12.49 -12.69 -4.69
CA GLY A 585 11.50 -11.79 -5.24
C GLY A 585 10.95 -12.20 -6.61
N GLY A 586 9.78 -11.66 -6.91
CA GLY A 586 9.11 -11.76 -8.21
C GLY A 586 9.08 -10.42 -8.95
N VAL A 587 8.06 -10.25 -9.78
CA VAL A 587 7.87 -9.05 -10.62
C VAL A 587 7.82 -7.75 -9.80
N PHE A 588 7.17 -7.77 -8.64
CA PHE A 588 7.06 -6.58 -7.78
C PHE A 588 8.43 -6.13 -7.26
N THR A 589 9.22 -7.06 -6.71
CA THR A 589 10.59 -6.79 -6.22
C THR A 589 11.48 -6.26 -7.35
N ALA A 590 11.40 -6.86 -8.54
CA ALA A 590 12.15 -6.39 -9.70
C ALA A 590 11.76 -4.95 -10.09
N TYR A 591 10.46 -4.64 -10.11
CA TYR A 591 9.99 -3.29 -10.41
C TYR A 591 10.46 -2.26 -9.37
N GLN A 592 10.36 -2.59 -8.07
CA GLN A 592 10.78 -1.70 -6.99
C GLN A 592 12.29 -1.40 -7.07
N HIS A 593 13.11 -2.42 -7.32
CA HIS A 593 14.55 -2.22 -7.50
C HIS A 593 14.88 -1.40 -8.75
N ALA A 594 14.09 -1.49 -9.82
CA ALA A 594 14.26 -0.61 -10.97
C ALA A 594 14.01 0.88 -10.62
N GLN A 595 13.14 1.18 -9.65
CA GLN A 595 12.98 2.56 -9.15
C GLN A 595 14.16 3.00 -8.30
N TYR A 596 14.70 2.10 -7.46
CA TYR A 596 15.89 2.37 -6.64
C TYR A 596 17.16 2.57 -7.49
N MET A 597 17.23 2.03 -8.70
CA MET A 597 18.28 2.40 -9.65
C MET A 597 18.28 3.90 -9.96
N GLY A 598 17.12 4.56 -9.94
CA GLY A 598 16.97 5.99 -10.16
C GLY A 598 17.39 6.89 -8.99
N ALA A 599 17.93 6.31 -7.91
CA ALA A 599 18.38 7.05 -6.74
C ALA A 599 19.47 8.07 -7.08
N VAL A 600 19.33 9.30 -6.57
CA VAL A 600 20.30 10.39 -6.79
C VAL A 600 21.20 10.52 -5.55
N PRO A 601 22.52 10.24 -5.67
CA PRO A 601 23.46 10.53 -4.59
C PRO A 601 23.64 12.04 -4.44
N VAL A 602 23.65 12.54 -3.20
CA VAL A 602 23.78 13.97 -2.90
C VAL A 602 25.15 14.26 -2.31
N PHE A 603 25.79 15.32 -2.80
CA PHE A 603 27.14 15.72 -2.43
C PHE A 603 27.14 17.09 -1.74
N GLY A 604 28.05 17.27 -0.80
CA GLY A 604 28.40 18.57 -0.21
C GLY A 604 29.81 19.01 -0.59
N ASN A 605 30.06 20.32 -0.55
CA ASN A 605 31.39 20.91 -0.70
C ASN A 605 32.15 20.84 0.63
N GLN A 606 33.46 20.52 0.59
CA GLN A 606 34.36 20.56 1.76
C GLN A 606 34.55 21.95 2.36
#